data_AF-A0A7G8HCB5-F1
#
_entry.id   AF-A0A7G8HCB5-F1
#
_cell.length_a   1.000
_cell.length_b   1.000
_cell.length_c   1.000
_cell.angle_alpha   90.00
_cell.angle_beta   90.00
_cell.angle_gamma   90.00
#
_symmetry.space_group_name_H-M   'P 1'
#
loop_
_entity.id
_entity.type
_entity.pdbx_description
1 polymer ?
#
loop_
_entity_poly.entity_id
_entity_poly.type
_entity_poly.pdbx_seq_one_letter_code
_entity_poly.pdbx_strand_id
1 'polypeptide(L)'
;MSQHDVVTIRCWQLTGETALEDMVLGVDERAVRDGTNVLSSDDFDACLAIVVCRMGLNFYAHLAQVVGHYKGDASGIWDRSRGSGAPEGTAYEIKPISRIHRVPDALIGPDSSQGIGVSHRVAVMHYLLDMG
;
A
#
# COMPACT_ATOMS: atom_id res chain seq x y z
N MET A 1 -13.92 26.14 -14.11
CA MET A 1 -13.40 24.94 -14.79
C MET A 1 -13.20 23.90 -13.71
N SER A 2 -13.96 22.81 -13.74
CA SER A 2 -13.75 21.68 -12.82
C SER A 2 -12.39 21.08 -13.16
N GLN A 3 -11.41 21.26 -12.29
CA GLN A 3 -10.22 20.42 -12.28
C GLN A 3 -10.75 19.01 -12.00
N HIS A 4 -10.64 18.12 -12.97
CA HIS A 4 -10.70 16.70 -12.65
C HIS A 4 -9.46 16.43 -11.79
N ASP A 5 -9.67 16.16 -10.50
CA ASP A 5 -8.58 15.71 -9.64
C ASP A 5 -7.98 14.44 -10.27
N VAL A 6 -6.73 14.55 -10.69
CA VAL A 6 -6.02 13.45 -11.35
C VAL A 6 -5.77 12.40 -10.27
N VAL A 7 -6.49 11.28 -10.35
CA VAL A 7 -6.26 10.16 -9.44
C VAL A 7 -4.84 9.65 -9.64
N THR A 8 -4.05 9.67 -8.56
CA THR A 8 -2.69 9.13 -8.55
C THR A 8 -2.69 7.70 -8.03
N ILE A 9 -1.75 6.88 -8.51
CA ILE A 9 -1.54 5.52 -8.00
C ILE A 9 -0.12 5.42 -7.45
N ARG A 10 -0.01 5.23 -6.14
CA ARG A 10 1.25 5.10 -5.42
C ARG A 10 1.38 3.72 -4.81
N CYS A 11 2.62 3.35 -4.49
CA CYS A 11 2.96 2.00 -4.02
C CYS A 11 3.62 2.10 -2.66
N TRP A 12 3.10 1.34 -1.70
CA TRP A 12 3.70 1.12 -0.38
C TRP A 12 4.29 -0.29 -0.36
N GLN A 13 5.60 -0.39 -0.21
CA GLN A 13 6.28 -1.67 -0.17
C GLN A 13 6.60 -2.04 1.28
N LEU A 14 6.04 -3.15 1.74
CA LEU A 14 6.41 -3.79 2.99
C LEU A 14 7.48 -4.85 2.71
N THR A 15 8.50 -4.89 3.57
CA THR A 15 9.68 -5.74 3.41
C THR A 15 9.97 -6.50 4.71
N GLY A 16 10.77 -7.56 4.62
CA GLY A 16 11.09 -8.42 5.76
C GLY A 16 10.22 -9.67 5.86
N GLU A 17 10.57 -10.54 6.80
CA GLU A 17 9.96 -11.87 6.96
C GLU A 17 8.52 -11.81 7.49
N THR A 18 8.10 -10.67 8.05
CA THR A 18 6.76 -10.43 8.58
C THR A 18 5.91 -9.50 7.71
N ALA A 19 6.38 -9.15 6.50
CA ALA A 19 5.74 -8.12 5.69
C ALA A 19 4.26 -8.41 5.34
N LEU A 20 3.88 -9.68 5.24
CA LEU A 20 2.47 -10.06 5.05
C LEU A 20 1.64 -9.90 6.33
N GLU A 21 2.21 -10.17 7.50
CA GLU A 21 1.58 -9.89 8.80
C GLU A 21 1.39 -8.38 8.97
N ASP A 22 2.41 -7.59 8.64
CA ASP A 22 2.37 -6.12 8.69
C ASP A 22 1.29 -5.55 7.76
N MET A 23 1.07 -6.19 6.60
CA MET A 23 -0.01 -5.86 5.66
C MET A 23 -1.38 -6.14 6.28
N VAL A 24 -1.57 -7.31 6.91
CA VAL A 24 -2.83 -7.68 7.55
C VAL A 24 -3.16 -6.70 8.68
N LEU A 25 -2.19 -6.39 9.53
CA LEU A 25 -2.34 -5.41 10.61
C LEU A 25 -2.74 -4.03 10.07
N GLY A 26 -2.08 -3.57 8.99
CA GLY A 26 -2.43 -2.31 8.34
C GLY A 26 -3.84 -2.29 7.76
N VAL A 27 -4.30 -3.39 7.17
CA VAL A 27 -5.69 -3.51 6.66
C VAL A 27 -6.70 -3.45 7.80
N ASP A 28 -6.46 -4.19 8.88
CA ASP A 28 -7.36 -4.25 10.04
C ASP A 28 -7.50 -2.88 10.73
N GLU A 29 -6.38 -2.18 10.89
CA GLU A 29 -6.31 -0.87 11.55
C GLU A 29 -6.50 0.30 10.56
N ARG A 30 -6.74 0.01 9.28
CA ARG A 30 -6.94 0.99 8.21
C ARG A 30 -5.80 2.00 8.09
N ALA A 31 -4.57 1.51 8.19
CA ALA A 31 -3.37 2.30 8.15
C ALA A 31 -2.34 1.74 7.17
N VAL A 32 -1.57 2.63 6.57
CA VAL A 32 -0.36 2.28 5.80
C VAL A 32 0.78 3.20 6.20
N ARG A 33 2.00 2.68 6.20
CA ARG A 33 3.21 3.44 6.53
C ARG A 33 4.37 2.95 5.67
N ASP A 34 5.16 3.90 5.18
CA ASP A 34 6.49 3.65 4.64
C ASP A 34 7.38 4.88 4.82
N GLY A 35 8.66 4.73 4.45
CA GLY A 35 9.64 5.82 4.49
C GLY A 35 9.78 6.58 3.18
N THR A 36 8.96 6.30 2.15
CA THR A 36 9.15 6.85 0.80
C THR A 36 8.01 7.74 0.31
N ASN A 37 6.76 7.44 0.68
CA ASN A 37 5.64 8.24 0.24
C ASN A 37 5.40 9.41 1.19
N VAL A 38 5.42 10.61 0.63
CA VAL A 38 4.96 11.84 1.29
C VAL A 38 3.83 12.43 0.46
N LEU A 39 2.68 12.60 1.10
CA LEU A 39 1.44 13.14 0.54
C LEU A 39 1.11 14.48 1.17
N SER A 40 0.55 15.38 0.37
CA SER A 40 -0.11 16.59 0.84
C SER A 40 -1.61 16.35 1.05
N SER A 41 -2.31 17.32 1.63
CA SER A 41 -3.77 17.27 1.75
C SER A 41 -4.50 17.15 0.42
N ASP A 42 -3.90 17.65 -0.65
CA ASP A 42 -4.50 17.62 -2.00
C ASP A 42 -4.44 16.22 -2.61
N ASP A 43 -3.57 15.34 -2.11
CA ASP A 43 -3.51 13.94 -2.53
C ASP A 43 -4.61 13.09 -1.85
N PHE A 44 -5.19 13.55 -0.75
CA PHE A 44 -6.21 12.80 -0.01
C PHE A 44 -7.49 12.67 -0.83
N ASP A 45 -8.12 11.50 -0.76
CA ASP A 45 -9.23 11.06 -1.62
C ASP A 45 -8.89 10.93 -3.12
N ALA A 46 -7.80 11.55 -3.60
CA ALA A 46 -7.29 11.47 -4.97
C ALA A 46 -6.10 10.50 -5.14
N CYS A 47 -5.72 9.75 -4.11
CA CYS A 47 -4.61 8.80 -4.15
C CYS A 47 -5.08 7.36 -3.88
N LEU A 48 -4.79 6.47 -4.83
CA LEU A 48 -4.90 5.03 -4.67
C LEU A 48 -3.56 4.46 -4.21
N ALA A 49 -3.59 3.73 -3.10
CA ALA A 49 -2.47 2.99 -2.55
C ALA A 49 -2.54 1.52 -2.99
N ILE A 50 -1.51 1.08 -3.71
CA ILE A 50 -1.18 -0.33 -3.82
C ILE A 50 -0.22 -0.66 -2.68
N VAL A 51 -0.66 -1.45 -1.71
CA VAL A 51 0.21 -1.95 -0.65
C VAL A 51 0.68 -3.33 -1.07
N VAL A 52 1.98 -3.54 -1.17
CA VAL A 52 2.59 -4.76 -1.69
C VAL A 52 3.65 -5.30 -0.74
N CYS A 53 3.74 -6.61 -0.65
CA CYS A 53 4.86 -7.29 -0.02
C CYS A 53 5.28 -8.52 -0.82
N ARG A 54 6.48 -9.02 -0.54
CA ARG A 54 7.02 -10.24 -1.15
C ARG A 54 7.31 -11.26 -0.06
N MET A 55 6.66 -12.43 -0.15
CA MET A 55 6.91 -13.59 0.71
C MET A 55 7.54 -14.71 -0.11
N GLY A 56 8.85 -14.86 0.04
CA GLY A 56 9.65 -15.77 -0.80
C GLY A 56 9.55 -15.39 -2.28
N LEU A 57 8.95 -16.27 -3.10
CA LEU A 57 8.74 -16.04 -4.52
C LEU A 57 7.37 -15.43 -4.86
N ASN A 58 6.54 -15.12 -3.87
CA ASN A 58 5.17 -14.68 -4.10
C ASN A 58 4.99 -13.22 -3.73
N PHE A 59 4.35 -12.46 -4.62
CA PHE A 59 3.86 -11.12 -4.32
C PHE A 59 2.43 -11.17 -3.78
N TYR A 60 2.18 -10.40 -2.73
CA TYR A 60 0.85 -10.15 -2.19
C TYR A 60 0.59 -8.67 -2.22
N ALA A 61 -0.63 -8.27 -2.56
CA ALA A 61 -1.02 -6.87 -2.54
C ALA A 61 -2.50 -6.69 -2.23
N HIS A 62 -2.85 -5.49 -1.77
CA HIS A 62 -4.22 -5.00 -1.78
C HIS A 62 -4.26 -3.56 -2.29
N LEU A 63 -5.45 -3.14 -2.71
CA LEU A 63 -5.75 -1.79 -3.14
C LEU A 63 -6.50 -1.05 -2.03
N ALA A 64 -6.17 0.23 -1.83
CA ALA A 64 -6.87 1.12 -0.93
C ALA A 64 -6.90 2.56 -1.46
N GLN A 65 -7.77 3.40 -0.92
CA GLN A 65 -7.73 4.85 -1.10
C GLN A 65 -7.07 5.48 0.13
N VAL A 66 -6.18 6.46 -0.06
CA VAL A 66 -5.65 7.25 1.05
C VAL A 66 -6.60 8.41 1.36
N VAL A 67 -7.09 8.49 2.59
CA VAL A 67 -8.11 9.46 3.00
C VAL A 67 -7.57 10.56 3.92
N GLY A 68 -6.34 10.40 4.43
CA GLY A 68 -5.71 11.40 5.29
C GLY A 68 -4.52 10.89 6.06
N HIS A 69 -4.04 11.71 6.99
CA HIS A 69 -3.07 11.26 8.00
C HIS A 69 -3.71 10.29 8.98
N TYR A 70 -2.97 9.25 9.35
CA TYR A 70 -3.41 8.35 10.41
C TYR A 70 -3.44 9.09 11.75
N LYS A 71 -4.58 9.01 12.46
CA LYS A 71 -4.82 9.75 13.71
C LYS A 71 -4.51 8.96 14.98
N GLY A 72 -4.34 7.64 14.86
CA GLY A 72 -3.99 6.76 15.97
C GLY A 72 -2.49 6.67 16.22
N ASP A 73 -2.11 5.84 17.18
CA ASP A 73 -0.71 5.47 17.39
C ASP A 73 -0.29 4.39 16.38
N ALA A 74 0.54 4.78 15.42
CA ALA A 74 1.08 3.87 14.41
C ALA A 74 1.95 2.76 15.02
N SER A 75 2.69 3.07 16.09
CA SER A 75 3.51 2.07 16.77
C SER A 75 2.64 0.98 17.41
N GLY A 76 1.49 1.38 17.96
CA GLY A 76 0.48 0.44 18.47
C GLY A 76 -0.08 -0.57 17.45
N ILE A 77 0.11 -0.33 16.14
CA ILE A 77 -0.24 -1.29 15.07
C ILE A 77 0.90 -2.25 14.82
N TRP A 78 2.06 -1.73 14.41
CA TRP A 78 3.13 -2.53 13.83
C TRP A 78 4.12 -3.07 14.86
N ASP A 79 4.15 -2.56 16.09
CA ASP A 79 4.93 -3.16 17.19
C ASP A 79 4.33 -4.50 17.66
N ARG A 80 3.09 -4.81 17.26
CA ARG A 80 2.46 -6.12 17.46
C ARG A 80 3.01 -7.19 16.52
N SER A 81 3.66 -6.79 15.44
CA SER A 81 4.29 -7.69 14.49
C SER A 81 5.42 -8.46 15.17
N ARG A 82 5.63 -9.71 14.77
CA ARG A 82 6.80 -10.47 15.24
C ARG A 82 8.14 -9.89 14.76
N GLY A 83 8.10 -9.00 13.76
CA GLY A 83 9.26 -8.30 13.22
C GLY A 83 9.36 -6.86 13.75
N SER A 84 10.17 -6.04 13.08
CA SER A 84 10.25 -4.60 13.36
C SER A 84 9.09 -3.78 12.79
N GLY A 85 8.04 -4.43 12.28
CA GLY A 85 6.87 -3.78 11.72
C GLY A 85 7.06 -3.20 10.32
N ALA A 86 6.04 -2.47 9.84
CA ALA A 86 6.16 -1.70 8.59
C ALA A 86 7.29 -0.65 8.69
N PRO A 87 7.96 -0.30 7.57
CA PRO A 87 9.04 0.68 7.57
C PRO A 87 8.63 1.99 8.28
N GLU A 88 9.58 2.61 8.98
CA GLU A 88 9.34 3.91 9.63
C GLU A 88 9.05 5.00 8.59
N GLY A 89 8.17 5.93 8.96
CA GLY A 89 7.82 7.11 8.18
C GLY A 89 6.41 7.60 8.48
N THR A 90 5.83 8.40 7.58
CA THR A 90 4.50 8.97 7.79
C THR A 90 3.42 7.92 7.64
N ALA A 91 2.58 7.77 8.65
CA ALA A 91 1.41 6.90 8.61
C ALA A 91 0.21 7.62 8.03
N TYR A 92 -0.50 6.95 7.12
CA TYR A 92 -1.69 7.44 6.47
C TYR A 92 -2.89 6.54 6.77
N GLU A 93 -4.06 7.16 6.93
CA GLU A 93 -5.33 6.45 7.03
C GLU A 93 -5.77 6.03 5.63
N ILE A 94 -6.19 4.77 5.51
CA ILE A 94 -6.62 4.19 4.24
C ILE A 94 -8.03 3.62 4.34
N LYS A 95 -8.72 3.61 3.20
CA LYS A 95 -9.96 2.87 3.01
C LYS A 95 -9.66 1.68 2.07
N PRO A 96 -9.57 0.44 2.58
CA PRO A 96 -9.36 -0.72 1.74
C PRO A 96 -10.45 -0.85 0.66
N ILE A 97 -10.03 -1.10 -0.57
CA ILE A 97 -10.90 -1.30 -1.73
C ILE A 97 -10.97 -2.79 -2.09
N SER A 98 -9.84 -3.50 -1.99
CA SER A 98 -9.76 -4.94 -2.23
C SER A 98 -9.31 -5.68 -0.98
N ARG A 99 -9.48 -7.01 -0.99
CA ARG A 99 -8.78 -7.91 -0.05
C ARG A 99 -7.31 -8.04 -0.46
N ILE A 100 -6.52 -8.70 0.38
CA ILE A 100 -5.16 -9.11 0.04
C ILE A 100 -5.22 -10.28 -0.94
N HIS A 101 -4.57 -10.13 -2.09
CA HIS A 101 -4.47 -11.15 -3.12
C HIS A 101 -3.02 -11.43 -3.48
N ARG A 102 -2.75 -12.68 -3.89
CA ARG A 102 -1.50 -13.00 -4.58
C ARG A 102 -1.52 -12.36 -5.97
N VAL A 103 -0.47 -11.64 -6.32
CA VAL A 103 -0.33 -10.96 -7.62
C VAL A 103 0.65 -11.73 -8.50
N PRO A 104 0.31 -12.03 -9.77
CA PRO A 104 1.23 -12.64 -10.72
C PRO A 104 2.48 -11.78 -10.97
N ASP A 105 3.66 -12.40 -10.95
CA ASP A 105 4.95 -11.72 -11.16
C ASP A 105 5.00 -10.92 -12.48
N ALA A 106 4.34 -11.42 -13.52
CA ALA A 106 4.24 -10.75 -14.82
C ALA A 106 3.58 -9.36 -14.75
N LEU A 107 2.73 -9.11 -13.75
CA LEU A 107 2.07 -7.82 -13.55
C LEU A 107 2.92 -6.85 -12.74
N ILE A 108 3.70 -7.35 -11.77
CA ILE A 108 4.55 -6.52 -10.89
C ILE A 108 5.66 -5.83 -11.69
N GLY A 109 6.21 -6.54 -12.69
CA GLY A 109 7.33 -6.05 -13.48
C GLY A 109 8.68 -6.23 -12.77
N PRO A 110 9.74 -5.56 -13.24
CA PRO A 110 11.07 -5.67 -12.64
C PRO A 110 11.12 -5.07 -11.24
N ASP A 111 12.08 -5.53 -10.42
CA ASP A 111 12.32 -4.99 -9.08
C ASP A 111 12.55 -3.46 -9.15
N SER A 112 11.80 -2.73 -8.33
CA SER A 112 11.87 -1.28 -8.23
C SER A 112 12.09 -0.89 -6.77
N SER A 113 12.90 0.15 -6.55
CA SER A 113 13.08 0.74 -5.21
C SER A 113 11.81 1.38 -4.64
N GLN A 114 10.76 1.49 -5.47
CA GLN A 114 9.43 2.01 -5.13
C GLN A 114 8.39 0.87 -5.05
N GLY A 115 8.81 -0.39 -4.92
CA GLY A 115 7.97 -1.57 -5.00
C GLY A 115 7.57 -1.89 -6.44
N ILE A 116 6.46 -1.30 -6.89
CA ILE A 116 5.94 -1.49 -8.24
C ILE A 116 6.27 -0.27 -9.09
N GLY A 117 6.95 -0.51 -10.21
CA GLY A 117 7.30 0.53 -11.19
C GLY A 117 6.05 1.24 -11.72
N VAL A 118 6.14 2.55 -11.97
CA VAL A 118 4.99 3.40 -12.35
C VAL A 118 4.22 2.83 -13.55
N SER A 119 4.92 2.28 -14.55
CA SER A 119 4.32 1.67 -15.73
C SER A 119 3.47 0.42 -15.45
N HIS A 120 3.67 -0.23 -14.30
CA HIS A 120 2.99 -1.47 -13.91
C HIS A 120 1.82 -1.24 -12.93
N ARG A 121 1.79 -0.09 -12.24
CA ARG A 121 0.79 0.19 -11.19
C ARG A 121 -0.65 0.13 -11.70
N VAL A 122 -0.92 0.64 -12.90
CA VAL A 122 -2.26 0.60 -13.50
C VAL A 122 -2.71 -0.85 -13.74
N ALA A 123 -1.84 -1.70 -14.26
CA ALA A 123 -2.16 -3.10 -14.51
C ALA A 123 -2.44 -3.87 -13.20
N VAL A 124 -1.64 -3.62 -12.16
CA VAL A 124 -1.84 -4.22 -10.83
C VAL A 124 -3.13 -3.71 -10.18
N MET A 125 -3.43 -2.41 -10.29
CA MET A 125 -4.68 -1.84 -9.81
C MET A 125 -5.89 -2.52 -10.45
N HIS A 126 -5.92 -2.67 -11.78
CA HIS A 126 -7.00 -3.35 -12.47
C HIS A 126 -7.16 -4.79 -12.00
N TYR A 127 -6.07 -5.55 -11.90
CA TYR A 127 -6.10 -6.91 -11.38
C TYR A 127 -6.69 -6.98 -9.96
N LEU A 128 -6.30 -6.08 -9.05
CA LEU A 128 -6.81 -6.06 -7.68
C LEU A 128 -8.30 -5.68 -7.61
N LEU A 129 -8.78 -4.84 -8.53
CA LEU A 129 -10.20 -4.50 -8.66
C LEU A 129 -11.01 -5.70 -9.19
N ASP A 130 -10.47 -6.44 -10.16
CA ASP A 130 -11.15 -7.59 -10.77
C ASP A 130 -11.24 -8.80 -9.82
N MET A 131 -10.32 -8.90 -8.86
CA MET A 131 -10.27 -9.98 -7.87
C MET A 131 -11.09 -9.70 -6.59
N GLY A 132 -11.54 -8.44 -6.41
CA GLY A 132 -12.17 -7.91 -5.19
C GLY A 132 -13.64 -8.27 -5.00
#